data_AF-I3T698-F1
#
_entry.id   AF-I3T698-F1
#
_cell.length_a   1.000
_cell.length_b   1.000
_cell.length_c   1.000
_cell.angle_alpha   90.00
_cell.angle_beta   90.00
_cell.angle_gamma   90.00
#
_symmetry.space_group_name_H-M   'P 1'
#
loop_
_entity.id
_entity.type
_entity.pdbx_description
1 polymer ?
#
loop_
_entity_poly.entity_id
_entity_poly.type
_entity_poly.pdbx_seq_one_letter_code
_entity_poly.pdbx_strand_id
1 'polypeptide(L)'
;MYSFLDRLVNLGFPRTRDFQGVNTSSFDGHGNFNIGIKDQGVFPEIRFDVVGKPRGMDVCIETTAETDKEAQRLLALLGMPFREGGGSSATALPKKKLKSHHFDPKAKGKVRK
;
A
#
# COMPACT_ATOMS: atom_id res chain seq x y z
N MET A 1 -19.30 -3.23 -7.30
CA MET A 1 -17.93 -2.72 -7.54
C MET A 1 -17.14 -2.58 -6.23
N TYR A 2 -17.54 -1.69 -5.31
CA TYR A 2 -16.76 -1.41 -4.09
C TYR A 2 -16.44 -2.62 -3.21
N SER A 3 -17.35 -3.59 -3.10
CA SER A 3 -17.10 -4.84 -2.37
C SER A 3 -15.94 -5.67 -2.94
N PHE A 4 -15.74 -5.62 -4.27
CA PHE A 4 -14.61 -6.30 -4.90
C PHE A 4 -13.32 -5.52 -4.70
N LEU A 5 -13.37 -4.18 -4.81
CA LEU A 5 -12.22 -3.32 -4.54
C LEU A 5 -11.71 -3.50 -3.11
N ASP A 6 -12.63 -3.54 -2.13
CA ASP A 6 -12.30 -3.80 -0.72
C ASP A 6 -11.60 -5.15 -0.54
N ARG A 7 -12.16 -6.23 -1.11
CA ARG A 7 -11.50 -7.55 -1.11
C ARG A 7 -10.15 -7.54 -1.83
N LEU A 8 -10.03 -6.82 -2.94
CA LEU A 8 -8.77 -6.73 -3.68
C LEU A 8 -7.68 -6.05 -2.83
N VAL A 9 -8.02 -4.93 -2.19
CA VAL A 9 -7.11 -4.12 -1.39
C VAL A 9 -6.75 -4.80 -0.07
N ASN A 10 -7.75 -5.24 0.70
CA ASN A 10 -7.58 -5.71 2.06
C ASN A 10 -7.27 -7.22 2.16
N LEU A 11 -7.51 -8.00 1.11
CA LEU A 11 -7.34 -9.46 1.12
C LEU A 11 -6.45 -9.96 -0.02
N GLY A 12 -6.71 -9.52 -1.26
CA GLY A 12 -5.99 -9.97 -2.45
C GLY A 12 -4.52 -9.55 -2.47
N PHE A 13 -4.23 -8.24 -2.37
CA PHE A 13 -2.84 -7.75 -2.41
C PHE A 13 -1.96 -8.29 -1.28
N PRO A 14 -2.38 -8.30 0.00
CA PRO A 14 -1.57 -8.85 1.08
C PRO A 14 -1.24 -10.34 0.93
N ARG A 15 -2.10 -11.10 0.23
CA ARG A 15 -1.90 -12.53 -0.05
C ARG A 15 -1.12 -12.80 -1.34
N THR A 16 -0.90 -11.78 -2.16
CA THR A 16 -0.13 -11.92 -3.39
C THR A 16 1.34 -12.18 -3.04
N ARG A 17 1.92 -13.23 -3.64
CA ARG A 17 3.33 -13.58 -3.41
C ARG A 17 4.25 -12.44 -3.87
N ASP A 18 5.21 -12.07 -3.01
CA ASP A 18 6.21 -11.02 -3.23
C ASP A 18 5.61 -9.63 -3.54
N PHE A 19 4.46 -9.31 -2.93
CA PHE A 19 3.81 -8.02 -3.14
C PHE A 19 4.62 -6.85 -2.55
N GLN A 20 5.04 -5.91 -3.41
CA GLN A 20 5.82 -4.72 -3.04
C GLN A 20 5.01 -3.42 -3.16
N GLY A 21 3.70 -3.52 -3.36
CA GLY A 21 2.85 -2.40 -3.74
C GLY A 21 2.63 -2.31 -5.25
N VAL A 22 1.53 -1.67 -5.63
CA VAL A 22 1.15 -1.42 -7.03
C VAL A 22 1.95 -0.26 -7.59
N ASN A 23 2.23 -0.31 -8.89
CA ASN A 23 3.02 0.71 -9.57
C ASN A 23 2.16 1.96 -9.86
N THR A 24 2.69 3.15 -9.59
CA THR A 24 2.03 4.41 -9.91
C THR A 24 2.18 4.82 -11.37
N SER A 25 2.98 4.11 -12.17
CA SER A 25 3.06 4.34 -13.62
C SER A 25 2.02 3.55 -14.42
N SER A 26 1.08 2.85 -13.77
CA SER A 26 0.06 2.02 -14.42
C SER A 26 -1.24 2.78 -14.74
N PHE A 27 -1.22 4.11 -14.63
CA PHE A 27 -2.29 4.96 -15.13
C PHE A 27 -2.15 5.21 -16.63
N ASP A 28 -3.27 5.52 -17.27
CA ASP A 28 -3.37 5.72 -18.73
C ASP A 28 -3.33 7.19 -19.18
N GLY A 29 -3.07 8.13 -18.27
CA GLY A 29 -3.08 9.56 -18.54
C GLY A 29 -4.46 10.23 -18.42
N HIS A 30 -5.53 9.45 -18.32
CA HIS A 30 -6.92 9.92 -18.25
C HIS A 30 -7.59 9.47 -16.95
N GLY A 31 -6.81 9.19 -15.90
CA GLY A 31 -7.35 8.84 -14.60
C GLY A 31 -7.84 7.39 -14.47
N ASN A 32 -7.61 6.51 -15.45
CA ASN A 32 -7.92 5.09 -15.32
C ASN A 32 -6.68 4.31 -14.87
N PHE A 33 -6.92 3.27 -14.07
CA PHE A 33 -5.84 2.47 -13.48
C PHE A 33 -5.97 1.00 -13.85
N ASN A 34 -4.89 0.42 -14.39
CA ASN A 34 -4.86 -0.98 -14.82
C ASN A 34 -3.87 -1.78 -13.98
N ILE A 35 -4.30 -2.93 -13.46
CA ILE A 35 -3.43 -3.84 -12.72
C ILE A 35 -3.63 -5.29 -13.13
N GLY A 36 -2.51 -5.96 -13.40
CA GLY A 36 -2.47 -7.40 -13.65
C GLY A 36 -2.19 -8.19 -12.37
N ILE A 37 -3.03 -9.18 -12.10
CA ILE A 37 -2.88 -10.16 -11.03
C ILE A 37 -2.42 -11.47 -11.67
N LYS A 38 -1.28 -12.00 -11.21
CA LYS A 38 -0.67 -13.21 -11.79
C LYS A 38 -1.43 -14.48 -11.45
N ASP A 39 -2.10 -14.51 -10.30
CA ASP A 39 -2.84 -15.68 -9.81
C ASP A 39 -4.12 -15.26 -9.09
N GLN A 40 -5.26 -15.77 -9.55
CA GLN A 40 -6.58 -15.57 -8.95
C GLN A 40 -6.72 -16.27 -7.59
N GLY A 41 -5.86 -17.24 -7.26
CA GLY A 41 -5.90 -17.95 -5.99
C GLY A 41 -5.61 -17.08 -4.74
N VAL A 42 -5.29 -15.80 -4.92
CA VAL A 42 -5.20 -14.83 -3.82
C VAL A 42 -6.54 -14.61 -3.10
N PHE A 43 -7.66 -14.88 -3.79
CA PHE A 43 -9.01 -14.78 -3.24
C PHE A 43 -9.42 -16.07 -2.53
N PRO A 44 -9.82 -16.05 -1.24
CA PRO A 44 -10.23 -17.27 -0.52
C PRO A 44 -11.49 -17.93 -1.09
N GLU A 45 -12.29 -17.21 -1.88
CA GLU A 45 -13.46 -17.75 -2.56
C GLU A 45 -13.09 -18.77 -3.64
N ILE A 46 -11.85 -18.71 -4.14
CA ILE A 46 -11.33 -19.62 -5.16
C ILE A 46 -10.63 -20.80 -4.49
N ARG A 47 -11.22 -21.98 -4.64
CA ARG A 47 -10.63 -23.24 -4.15
C ARG A 47 -9.55 -23.70 -5.10
N PHE A 48 -8.28 -23.62 -4.67
CA PHE A 48 -7.13 -24.11 -5.42
C PHE A 48 -7.29 -25.57 -5.88
N ASP A 49 -7.89 -26.43 -5.06
CA ASP A 49 -8.06 -27.86 -5.37
C ASP A 49 -8.93 -28.12 -6.61
N VAL A 50 -9.82 -27.19 -6.94
CA VAL A 50 -10.70 -27.29 -8.12
C VAL A 50 -10.04 -26.62 -9.34
N VAL A 51 -9.16 -25.65 -9.11
CA VAL A 51 -8.51 -24.85 -10.15
C VAL A 51 -7.15 -25.45 -10.46
N GLY A 52 -7.15 -26.47 -11.33
CA GLY A 52 -5.94 -27.26 -11.62
C GLY A 52 -4.74 -26.50 -12.22
N LYS A 53 -4.90 -25.25 -12.69
CA LYS A 53 -3.79 -24.40 -13.16
C LYS A 53 -4.00 -22.95 -12.70
N PRO A 54 -2.94 -22.24 -12.26
CA PRO A 54 -3.05 -20.83 -11.91
C PRO A 54 -3.51 -20.02 -13.12
N ARG A 55 -4.45 -19.09 -12.88
CA ARG A 55 -4.96 -18.17 -13.90
C ARG A 55 -4.73 -16.75 -13.44
N GLY A 56 -4.22 -15.91 -14.33
CA GLY A 56 -4.13 -14.47 -14.08
C GLY A 56 -5.45 -13.77 -14.33
N MET A 57 -5.52 -12.50 -13.97
CA MET A 57 -6.64 -11.61 -14.25
C MET A 57 -6.13 -10.18 -14.35
N ASP A 58 -6.63 -9.43 -15.31
CA ASP A 58 -6.42 -7.99 -15.39
C ASP A 58 -7.64 -7.27 -14.83
N VAL A 59 -7.40 -6.26 -13.99
CA VAL A 59 -8.42 -5.42 -13.38
C VAL A 59 -8.20 -4.00 -13.84
N CYS A 60 -9.20 -3.44 -14.52
CA CYS A 60 -9.23 -2.06 -14.97
C CYS A 60 -10.20 -1.28 -14.07
N ILE A 61 -9.71 -0.21 -13.44
CA ILE A 61 -10.50 0.69 -12.61
C ILE A 61 -10.69 1.98 -13.40
N GLU A 62 -11.92 2.19 -13.87
CA GLU A 62 -12.32 3.43 -14.52
C GLU A 62 -12.76 4.44 -13.46
N THR A 63 -12.29 5.68 -13.60
CA THR A 63 -12.70 6.78 -12.72
C THR A 63 -13.12 7.99 -13.53
N THR A 64 -13.82 8.92 -12.88
CA THR A 64 -14.21 10.20 -13.50
C THR A 64 -13.11 11.26 -13.40
N ALA A 65 -11.93 10.92 -12.89
CA ALA A 65 -10.84 11.86 -12.74
C ALA A 65 -10.27 12.22 -14.12
N GLU A 66 -9.95 13.50 -14.34
CA GLU A 66 -9.36 13.94 -15.61
C GLU A 66 -7.84 13.78 -15.63
N THR A 67 -7.22 13.64 -14.46
CA THR A 67 -5.77 13.51 -14.32
C THR A 67 -5.38 12.33 -13.43
N ASP A 68 -4.25 11.70 -13.76
CA ASP A 68 -3.69 10.59 -12.99
C ASP A 68 -3.38 10.96 -11.54
N LYS A 69 -3.06 12.23 -11.27
CA LYS A 69 -2.76 12.71 -9.91
C LYS A 69 -3.99 12.65 -9.01
N GLU A 70 -5.16 13.00 -9.56
CA GLU A 70 -6.43 12.95 -8.85
C GLU A 70 -6.86 11.51 -8.63
N ALA A 71 -6.78 10.67 -9.67
CA ALA A 71 -7.08 9.25 -9.59
C ALA A 71 -6.16 8.52 -8.59
N GLN A 72 -4.86 8.81 -8.61
CA GLN A 72 -3.90 8.25 -7.66
C GLN A 72 -4.23 8.63 -6.22
N ARG A 73 -4.57 9.89 -5.96
CA ARG A 73 -4.98 10.33 -4.61
C ARG A 73 -6.27 9.66 -4.17
N LEU A 74 -7.25 9.55 -5.06
CA LEU A 74 -8.51 8.86 -4.77
C LEU A 74 -8.26 7.40 -4.38
N LEU A 75 -7.50 6.66 -5.19
CA LEU A 75 -7.17 5.27 -4.91
C LEU A 75 -6.34 5.11 -3.63
N ALA A 76 -5.42 6.04 -3.36
CA ALA A 76 -4.63 6.02 -2.14
C ALA A 76 -5.50 6.21 -0.89
N LEU A 77 -6.48 7.13 -0.93
CA LEU A 77 -7.44 7.34 0.15
C LEU A 77 -8.39 6.15 0.33
N LEU A 78 -8.68 5.42 -0.75
CA LEU A 78 -9.43 4.16 -0.72
C LEU A 78 -8.59 2.97 -0.22
N GLY A 79 -7.33 3.18 0.14
CA GLY A 79 -6.45 2.16 0.73
C GLY A 79 -5.55 1.42 -0.26
N MET A 80 -5.49 1.86 -1.52
CA MET A 80 -4.63 1.21 -2.53
C MET A 80 -3.14 1.26 -2.11
N PRO A 81 -2.46 0.11 -1.99
CA PRO A 81 -1.08 0.06 -1.53
C PRO A 81 -0.11 0.38 -2.68
N PHE A 82 0.19 1.65 -2.91
CA PHE A 82 1.20 2.07 -3.88
C PHE A 82 2.63 1.80 -3.38
N ARG A 83 3.53 1.44 -4.30
CA ARG A 83 4.94 1.18 -3.98
C ARG A 83 5.65 2.46 -3.52
N GLU A 84 6.35 2.38 -2.37
CA GLU A 84 7.19 3.46 -1.86
C GLU A 84 8.35 3.73 -2.83
N GLY A 85 8.26 4.79 -3.61
CA GLY A 85 9.25 5.16 -4.63
C GLY A 85 8.68 5.92 -5.83
N GLY A 86 7.37 5.86 -6.06
CA GLY A 86 6.71 6.58 -7.15
C GLY A 86 5.59 7.50 -6.65
N GLY A 87 5.89 8.76 -6.33
CA GLY A 87 4.90 9.83 -6.24
C GLY A 87 4.06 9.94 -4.95
N SER A 88 4.38 10.96 -4.15
CA SER A 88 3.61 11.57 -3.04
C SER A 88 3.21 10.67 -1.85
N SER A 89 4.04 10.77 -0.82
CA SER A 89 3.80 10.39 0.57
C SER A 89 2.47 10.90 1.14
N ALA A 90 1.52 9.99 1.38
CA ALA A 90 0.49 10.06 2.40
C ALA A 90 -0.05 8.63 2.56
N THR A 91 0.49 7.77 3.40
CA THR A 91 0.09 7.68 4.82
C THR A 91 1.05 6.71 5.52
N ALA A 92 2.12 7.24 6.11
CA ALA A 92 2.84 6.55 7.17
C ALA A 92 2.84 7.49 8.36
N LEU A 93 1.99 7.20 9.35
CA LEU A 93 2.01 7.88 10.64
C LEU A 93 3.46 7.85 11.18
N PRO A 94 4.13 9.00 11.41
CA PRO A 94 5.50 8.99 11.88
C PRO A 94 5.50 8.47 13.34
N LYS A 95 6.06 7.28 13.56
CA LYS A 95 6.45 6.83 14.89
C LYS A 95 7.53 7.79 15.40
N LYS A 96 7.12 8.77 16.21
CA LYS A 96 8.00 9.72 16.88
C LYS A 96 8.96 8.90 17.75
N LYS A 97 10.18 8.61 17.27
CA LYS A 97 11.23 8.03 18.12
C LYS A 97 11.48 9.03 19.24
N LEU A 98 11.09 8.66 20.47
CA LEU A 98 11.40 9.42 21.67
C LEU A 98 12.93 9.59 21.71
N LYS A 99 13.42 10.84 21.71
CA LYS A 99 14.84 11.12 21.95
C LYS A 99 15.15 10.67 23.37
N SER A 100 16.05 9.70 23.52
CA SER A 100 16.69 9.42 24.80
C SER A 100 17.49 10.66 25.18
N HIS A 101 17.01 11.42 26.17
CA HIS A 101 17.82 12.47 26.76
C HIS A 101 19.01 11.81 27.46
N HIS A 102 20.21 12.12 26.96
CA HIS A 102 21.47 11.78 27.60
C HIS A 102 21.49 12.47 28.97
N PHE A 103 21.34 11.69 30.03
CA PHE A 103 21.47 12.14 31.41
C PHE A 103 22.96 12.32 31.71
N ASP A 104 23.45 13.56 31.68
CA ASP A 104 24.81 13.92 32.09
C ASP A 104 24.94 13.86 33.63
N PRO A 105 25.75 12.94 34.20
CA PRO A 105 25.98 12.89 35.64
C PRO A 105 27.20 13.74 35.98
N LYS A 106 27.10 15.07 35.86
CA LYS A 106 28.13 15.98 36.40
C LYS A 106 27.51 17.15 37.16
N ALA A 107 26.90 16.85 38.31
CA ALA A 107 26.65 17.87 39.34
C ALA A 107 26.34 17.27 40.72
N LYS A 108 27.35 16.72 41.43
CA LYS A 108 27.44 16.65 42.91
C LYS A 108 28.91 16.46 43.25
N GLY A 109 29.60 17.21 44.10
CA GLY A 109 29.32 18.39 44.90
C GLY A 109 30.65 18.74 45.58
N LYS A 110 30.96 20.04 45.71
CA LYS A 110 32.09 20.53 46.51
C LYS A 110 31.95 20.01 47.95
N VAL A 111 32.80 19.08 48.36
CA VAL A 111 32.98 18.74 49.78
C VAL A 111 34.07 19.66 50.33
N ARG A 112 33.67 20.50 51.29
CA ARG A 112 34.55 21.29 52.15
C ARG A 112 35.39 20.34 53.01
N LYS A 113 36.71 20.57 53.06
CA LYS A 113 37.55 20.50 54.26
C LYS A 113 38.69 21.51 54.08
#